data_AF-T0Z867-F1
#
_entry.id   AF-T0Z867-F1
#
_cell.length_a   1.000
_cell.length_b   1.000
_cell.length_c   1.000
_cell.angle_alpha   90.00
_cell.angle_beta   90.00
_cell.angle_gamma   90.00
#
_symmetry.space_group_name_H-M   'P 1'
#
loop_
_entity.id
_entity.type
_entity.pdbx_description
1 polymer ?
#
loop_
_entity_poly.entity_id
_entity_poly.type
_entity_poly.pdbx_seq_one_letter_code
_entity_poly.pdbx_strand_id
1 'polypeptide(L)'
;LLFVRWMVRREPPDLGLWKGVDPAELHIPLDTHVYWIARHLRLTARRTRNWPTVVEITEGLRRLDPTDPIRFDFVLAHTGISGDCPKHRDWEICGRCRVRPDCDLWRGRPGGAGGAGPLRA
;
A
#
# COMPACT_ATOMS: atom_id res chain seq x y z
N LEU A 1 -0.40 15.16 7.38
CA LEU A 1 0.21 13.91 7.90
C LEU A 1 1.62 13.69 7.39
N LEU A 2 1.91 13.88 6.09
CA LEU A 2 3.28 13.71 5.54
C LEU A 2 4.34 14.59 6.23
N PHE A 3 4.04 15.84 6.56
CA PHE A 3 4.95 16.70 7.31
C PHE A 3 5.34 16.09 8.68
N VAL A 4 4.36 15.55 9.43
CA VAL A 4 4.62 14.95 10.76
C VAL A 4 5.55 13.75 10.63
N ARG A 5 5.34 12.90 9.61
CA ARG A 5 6.26 11.82 9.30
C ARG A 5 7.70 12.33 9.14
N TRP A 6 7.91 13.33 8.27
CA TRP A 6 9.25 13.86 8.00
C TRP A 6 9.92 14.42 9.24
N MET A 7 9.15 15.01 10.15
CA MET A 7 9.70 15.57 11.38
C MET A 7 10.02 14.48 12.42
N VAL A 8 9.27 13.39 12.47
CA VAL A 8 9.40 12.36 13.52
C VAL A 8 10.35 11.22 13.11
N ARG A 9 10.22 10.68 11.89
CA ARG A 9 11.04 9.56 11.42
C ARG A 9 12.48 10.02 11.15
N ARG A 10 13.44 9.11 11.35
CA ARG A 10 14.89 9.40 11.34
C ARG A 10 15.64 8.79 10.15
N GLU A 11 14.93 8.16 9.22
CA GLU A 11 15.51 7.55 8.03
C GLU A 11 15.38 8.48 6.83
N PRO A 12 16.41 8.64 5.98
CA PRO A 12 16.27 9.40 4.74
C PRO A 12 15.09 8.90 3.90
N PRO A 13 14.22 9.79 3.35
CA PRO A 13 14.38 11.24 3.25
C PRO A 13 13.80 12.06 4.43
N ASP A 14 13.41 11.41 5.53
CA ASP A 14 12.84 12.07 6.71
C ASP A 14 13.93 12.81 7.53
N LEU A 15 13.56 13.96 8.12
CA LEU A 15 14.48 14.90 8.78
C LEU A 15 14.76 14.54 10.25
N GLY A 16 13.80 13.90 10.94
CA GLY A 16 13.97 13.43 12.33
C GLY A 16 14.20 14.53 13.37
N LEU A 17 13.71 15.75 13.12
CA LEU A 17 13.90 16.91 14.01
C LEU A 17 13.09 16.82 15.32
N TRP A 18 12.00 16.05 15.35
CA TRP A 18 11.15 15.85 16.53
C TRP A 18 11.49 14.52 17.21
N LYS A 19 12.06 14.60 18.41
CA LYS A 19 12.55 13.43 19.16
C LYS A 19 11.59 12.88 20.21
N GLY A 20 10.47 13.59 20.46
CA GLY A 20 9.51 13.28 21.53
C GLY A 20 8.29 12.47 21.11
N VAL A 21 8.24 11.99 19.86
CA VAL A 21 7.15 11.16 19.34
C VAL A 21 7.76 9.91 18.74
N ASP A 22 7.18 8.74 19.02
CA ASP A 22 7.64 7.48 18.44
C ASP A 22 7.03 7.26 17.04
N PRO A 23 7.81 6.85 16.02
CA PRO A 23 7.27 6.44 14.72
C PRO A 23 6.12 5.41 14.80
N ALA A 24 6.12 4.55 15.82
CA ALA A 24 5.07 3.55 16.06
C ALA A 24 3.68 4.16 16.35
N GLU A 25 3.64 5.41 16.82
CA GLU A 25 2.41 6.17 17.11
C GLU A 25 1.83 6.85 15.86
N LEU A 26 2.61 6.91 14.79
CA LEU A 26 2.20 7.57 13.57
C LEU A 26 1.18 6.74 12.80
N HIS A 27 0.38 7.47 12.02
CA HIS A 27 -0.66 6.91 11.18
C HIS A 27 -0.35 7.15 9.71
N ILE A 28 -0.70 6.17 8.87
CA ILE A 28 -0.39 6.22 7.44
C ILE A 28 -1.00 7.48 6.79
N PRO A 29 -0.23 8.25 5.99
CA PRO A 29 -0.82 9.30 5.17
C PRO A 29 -1.68 8.66 4.08
N LEU A 30 -3.00 8.72 4.24
CA LEU A 30 -3.94 8.10 3.30
C LEU A 30 -4.19 9.00 2.09
N ASP A 31 -3.46 8.74 1.01
CA ASP A 31 -3.76 9.28 -0.32
C ASP A 31 -4.56 8.28 -1.18
N THR A 32 -4.82 8.65 -2.44
CA THR A 32 -5.57 7.79 -3.34
C THR A 32 -4.82 6.52 -3.75
N HIS A 33 -3.50 6.58 -3.96
CA HIS A 33 -2.65 5.45 -4.37
C HIS A 33 -2.49 4.45 -3.22
N VAL A 34 -2.11 4.95 -2.03
CA VAL A 34 -2.05 4.18 -0.78
C VAL A 34 -3.38 3.49 -0.54
N TYR A 35 -4.50 4.20 -0.67
CA TYR A 35 -5.83 3.61 -0.49
C TYR A 35 -6.10 2.43 -1.45
N TRP A 36 -5.84 2.60 -2.75
CA TRP A 36 -6.12 1.54 -3.72
C TRP A 36 -5.24 0.31 -3.51
N ILE A 37 -3.96 0.51 -3.20
CA ILE A 37 -3.06 -0.61 -2.96
C ILE A 37 -3.37 -1.28 -1.62
N ALA A 38 -3.70 -0.51 -0.58
CA ALA A 38 -4.13 -1.06 0.71
C ALA A 38 -5.39 -1.93 0.57
N ARG A 39 -6.33 -1.54 -0.30
CA ARG A 39 -7.48 -2.37 -0.69
C ARG A 39 -7.04 -3.68 -1.35
N HIS A 40 -6.15 -3.61 -2.33
CA HIS A 40 -5.63 -4.79 -3.03
C HIS A 40 -4.90 -5.76 -2.09
N LEU A 41 -4.22 -5.23 -1.07
CA LEU A 41 -3.51 -6.00 -0.06
C LEU A 41 -4.37 -6.40 1.15
N ARG A 42 -5.70 -6.18 1.09
CA ARG A 42 -6.64 -6.48 2.19
C ARG A 42 -6.30 -5.81 3.52
N LEU A 43 -5.59 -4.67 3.49
CA LEU A 43 -5.35 -3.86 4.68
C LEU A 43 -6.61 -3.09 5.11
N THR A 44 -7.58 -2.93 4.20
CA THR A 44 -8.92 -2.42 4.53
C THR A 44 -9.99 -2.95 3.59
N ALA A 45 -11.19 -3.19 4.12
CA ALA A 45 -12.40 -3.48 3.33
C ALA A 45 -13.34 -2.26 3.20
N ARG A 46 -12.96 -1.09 3.72
CA ARG A 46 -13.77 0.14 3.64
C ARG A 46 -13.80 0.71 2.24
N ARG A 47 -14.89 1.40 1.91
CA ARG A 47 -15.08 2.13 0.65
C ARG A 47 -14.85 3.64 0.78
N THR A 48 -14.71 4.12 2.01
CA THR A 48 -14.53 5.53 2.34
C THR A 48 -13.08 5.81 2.69
N ARG A 49 -12.59 7.00 2.35
CA ARG A 49 -11.23 7.48 2.67
C ARG A 49 -11.29 8.43 3.85
N ASN A 50 -11.56 7.88 5.03
CA ASN A 50 -11.72 8.64 6.26
C ASN A 50 -10.76 8.14 7.35
N TRP A 51 -10.77 8.80 8.51
CA TRP A 51 -9.89 8.46 9.63
C TRP A 51 -9.98 6.98 10.07
N PRO A 52 -11.17 6.36 10.19
CA PRO A 52 -11.25 4.91 10.43
C PRO A 52 -10.47 4.05 9.45
N THR A 53 -10.45 4.40 8.16
CA THR A 53 -9.66 3.70 7.14
C THR A 53 -8.16 3.89 7.36
N VAL A 54 -7.72 5.08 7.77
CA VAL A 54 -6.32 5.35 8.14
C VAL A 54 -5.89 4.42 9.28
N VAL A 55 -6.71 4.32 10.33
CA VAL A 55 -6.43 3.46 11.50
C VAL A 55 -6.36 2.00 11.08
N GLU A 56 -7.36 1.49 10.33
CA GLU A 56 -7.40 0.09 9.88
C GLU A 56 -6.17 -0.31 9.05
N ILE A 57 -5.76 0.56 8.11
CA ILE A 57 -4.57 0.33 7.31
C ILE A 57 -3.31 0.36 8.19
N THR A 58 -3.21 1.32 9.11
CA THR A 58 -2.06 1.45 10.03
C THR A 58 -1.93 0.21 10.92
N GLU A 59 -3.03 -0.30 11.49
CA GLU A 59 -3.02 -1.58 12.24
C GLU A 59 -2.61 -2.76 11.36
N GLY A 60 -3.01 -2.73 10.09
CA GLY A 60 -2.55 -3.65 9.06
C GLY A 60 -1.03 -3.70 8.94
N LEU A 61 -0.43 -2.52 8.78
CA LEU A 61 1.01 -2.34 8.61
C LEU A 61 1.79 -2.58 9.90
N ARG A 62 1.19 -2.31 11.06
CA ARG A 62 1.79 -2.58 12.38
C ARG A 62 2.06 -4.07 12.61
N ARG A 63 1.32 -4.96 11.95
CA ARG A 63 1.61 -6.40 11.95
C ARG A 63 2.86 -6.77 11.16
N LEU A 64 3.28 -5.92 10.22
CA LEU A 64 4.50 -6.11 9.42
C LEU A 64 5.70 -5.45 10.09
N ASP A 65 5.49 -4.25 10.62
CA ASP A 65 6.49 -3.51 11.37
C ASP A 65 5.83 -2.75 12.53
N PRO A 66 5.92 -3.26 13.77
CA PRO A 66 5.32 -2.59 14.91
C PRO A 66 6.05 -1.32 15.33
N THR A 67 7.33 -1.17 14.95
CA THR A 67 8.17 -0.04 15.35
C THR A 67 8.04 1.15 14.41
N ASP A 68 7.72 0.90 13.14
CA ASP A 68 7.55 1.94 12.15
C ASP A 68 6.52 1.52 11.08
N PRO A 69 5.23 1.47 11.44
CA PRO A 69 4.18 1.01 10.54
C PRO A 69 3.98 1.94 9.34
N ILE A 70 4.45 3.19 9.42
CA ILE A 70 4.22 4.17 8.36
C ILE A 70 5.34 4.19 7.31
N ARG A 71 6.46 3.48 7.52
CA ARG A 71 7.55 3.39 6.53
C ARG A 71 7.12 2.87 5.16
N PHE A 72 6.02 2.12 5.12
CA PHE A 72 5.47 1.53 3.91
C PHE A 72 4.71 2.53 3.02
N ASP A 73 4.37 3.72 3.51
CA ASP A 73 3.67 4.74 2.71
C ASP A 73 4.38 5.05 1.38
N PHE A 74 5.71 5.09 1.39
CA PHE A 74 6.52 5.51 0.25
C PHE A 74 6.38 4.47 -0.85
N VAL A 75 6.59 3.19 -0.52
CA VAL A 75 6.45 2.11 -1.50
C VAL A 75 5.00 1.99 -1.95
N LEU A 76 4.01 2.12 -1.07
CA LEU A 76 2.60 2.05 -1.45
C LEU A 76 2.23 3.20 -2.39
N ALA A 77 2.54 4.45 -2.04
CA ALA A 77 2.25 5.62 -2.87
C ALA A 77 2.99 5.55 -4.22
N HIS A 78 4.31 5.34 -4.20
CA HIS A 78 5.14 5.38 -5.41
C HIS A 78 4.85 4.22 -6.35
N THR A 79 4.57 3.02 -5.85
CA THR A 79 4.14 1.90 -6.71
C THR A 79 2.83 2.26 -7.44
N GLY A 80 1.91 2.95 -6.77
CA GLY A 80 0.67 3.41 -7.40
C GLY A 80 0.86 4.59 -8.36
N ILE A 81 1.83 5.47 -8.11
CA ILE A 81 2.15 6.62 -8.96
C ILE A 81 2.86 6.16 -10.24
N SER A 82 3.85 5.27 -10.12
CA SER A 82 4.61 4.71 -11.25
C SER A 82 3.77 3.81 -12.16
N GLY A 83 2.59 3.37 -11.70
CA GLY A 83 1.72 2.45 -12.45
C GLY A 83 2.05 0.96 -12.23
N ASP A 84 3.03 0.64 -11.39
CA ASP A 84 3.46 -0.73 -11.08
C ASP A 84 2.41 -1.55 -10.32
N CYS A 85 1.38 -0.88 -9.79
CA CYS A 85 0.19 -1.53 -9.24
C CYS A 85 -1.09 -0.86 -9.80
N PRO A 86 -1.70 -1.44 -10.85
CA PRO A 86 -2.86 -0.84 -11.49
C PRO A 86 -4.14 -0.98 -10.64
N LYS A 87 -5.12 -0.10 -10.90
CA LYS A 87 -6.44 -0.14 -10.22
C LYS A 87 -7.27 -1.37 -10.62
N HIS A 88 -7.00 -1.92 -11.79
CA HIS A 88 -7.63 -3.12 -12.33
C HIS A 88 -6.56 -4.12 -12.74
N ARG A 89 -6.92 -5.41 -12.83
CA ARG A 89 -6.00 -6.47 -13.20
C ARG A 89 -5.42 -6.22 -14.59
N ASP A 90 -4.10 -6.15 -14.66
CA ASP A 90 -3.31 -6.06 -15.89
C ASP A 90 -2.35 -7.25 -15.97
N TRP A 91 -2.34 -8.00 -17.07
CA TRP A 91 -1.50 -9.18 -17.18
C TRP A 91 -0.02 -8.88 -17.37
N GLU A 92 0.32 -7.78 -18.05
CA GLU A 92 1.71 -7.40 -18.31
C GLU A 92 2.38 -6.94 -17.01
N ILE A 93 1.64 -6.19 -16.19
CA ILE A 93 2.12 -5.66 -14.91
C ILE A 93 1.96 -6.70 -13.79
N CYS A 94 0.72 -7.16 -13.53
CA CYS A 94 0.43 -8.04 -12.40
C CYS A 94 0.98 -9.46 -12.59
N GLY A 95 1.24 -9.90 -13.83
CA GLY A 95 1.78 -11.22 -14.11
C GLY A 95 3.13 -11.49 -13.44
N ARG A 96 3.94 -10.42 -13.26
CA ARG A 96 5.27 -10.46 -12.64
C ARG A 96 5.28 -10.00 -11.18
N CYS A 97 4.12 -9.63 -10.64
CA CYS A 97 4.00 -9.07 -9.30
C CYS A 97 4.32 -10.12 -8.23
N ARG A 98 5.31 -9.87 -7.36
CA ARG A 98 5.72 -10.80 -6.30
C ARG A 98 4.67 -10.97 -5.20
N VAL A 99 3.86 -9.94 -4.96
CA VAL A 99 2.76 -9.98 -3.98
C VAL A 99 1.44 -10.50 -4.57
N ARG A 100 1.47 -11.01 -5.82
CA ARG A 100 0.28 -11.56 -6.50
C ARG A 100 -0.46 -12.63 -5.71
N PRO A 101 0.20 -13.61 -5.03
CA PRO A 101 -0.51 -14.61 -4.24
C PRO A 101 -1.44 -14.00 -3.20
N ASP A 102 -1.08 -12.80 -2.70
CA ASP A 102 -1.78 -12.11 -1.64
C ASP A 102 -2.75 -11.00 -2.09
N CYS A 103 -2.75 -10.68 -3.37
CA CYS A 103 -3.52 -9.58 -3.95
C CYS A 103 -4.99 -9.95 -4.26
N ASP A 104 -5.91 -9.06 -3.88
CA ASP A 104 -7.35 -9.18 -4.13
C ASP A 104 -7.76 -9.09 -5.61
N LEU A 105 -6.93 -8.48 -6.45
CA LEU A 105 -7.16 -8.53 -7.90
C LEU A 105 -6.96 -9.94 -8.46
N TRP A 106 -6.30 -10.84 -7.73
CA TRP A 106 -5.96 -12.19 -8.15
C TRP A 106 -6.69 -13.29 -7.38
N ARG A 107 -6.86 -13.16 -6.07
CA ARG A 107 -7.56 -14.17 -5.27
C ARG A 107 -9.06 -14.20 -5.57
N GLY A 108 -9.61 -15.39 -5.80
CA GLY A 108 -11.06 -15.64 -5.74
C GLY A 108 -11.87 -15.31 -7.01
N ARG A 109 -11.25 -15.13 -8.19
CA ARG A 109 -11.96 -15.09 -9.47
C ARG A 109 -11.61 -16.33 -10.32
N PRO A 110 -12.59 -17.15 -10.77
CA PRO A 110 -12.32 -18.24 -11.68
C PRO A 110 -11.90 -17.66 -13.03
N GLY A 111 -10.61 -17.79 -13.31
CA GLY A 111 -9.98 -17.44 -14.58
C GLY A 111 -8.55 -17.98 -14.66
N GLY A 112 -8.27 -19.03 -13.90
CA GLY A 112 -6.98 -19.71 -13.79
C GLY A 112 -7.01 -21.11 -14.40
N ALA A 113 -7.77 -21.29 -15.47
CA ALA A 113 -7.55 -22.34 -16.47
C ALA A 113 -7.75 -21.67 -17.84
N GLY A 114 -6.66 -21.52 -18.61
CA GLY A 114 -6.70 -21.13 -20.02
C GLY A 114 -7.22 -19.72 -20.33
N GLY A 115 -6.34 -18.72 -20.25
CA GLY A 115 -6.60 -17.41 -20.85
C GLY A 115 -5.32 -16.91 -21.50
N ALA A 116 -5.23 -17.10 -22.81
CA ALA A 116 -4.13 -16.65 -23.65
C ALA A 116 -3.66 -15.25 -23.26
N GLY A 117 -2.34 -15.10 -23.08
CA GLY A 117 -1.71 -13.78 -23.24
C GLY A 117 -2.11 -13.20 -24.60
N PRO A 118 -2.09 -11.87 -24.75
CA PRO A 118 -2.58 -11.22 -25.97
C PRO A 118 -1.85 -11.82 -27.19
N LEU A 119 -2.61 -12.47 -28.10
CA LEU A 119 -2.15 -12.69 -29.46
C LEU A 119 -1.96 -11.31 -30.06
N ARG A 120 -0.70 -10.89 -30.20
CA ARG A 120 -0.33 -9.73 -30.99
C ARG A 120 -0.52 -10.10 -32.47
N ALA A 121 -1.37 -9.34 -33.17
CA ALA A 121 -1.40 -9.28 -34.63
C ALA A 121 -0.27 -8.37 -35.13
#